data_AF-A0A7X9EXH6-F1
#
_entry.id   AF-A0A7X9EXH6-F1
#
_cell.length_a   1.000
_cell.length_b   1.000
_cell.length_c   1.000
_cell.angle_alpha   90.00
_cell.angle_beta   90.00
_cell.angle_gamma   90.00
#
_symmetry.space_group_name_H-M   'P 1'
#
loop_
_entity.id
_entity.type
_entity.pdbx_description
1 polymer ?
#
loop_
_entity_poly.entity_id
_entity_poly.type
_entity_poly.pdbx_seq_one_letter_code
_entity_poly.pdbx_strand_id
1 'polypeptide(L)'
;MKDKKNYINKKSLFLFVTVFFLQILSVHFNKQSNYQINTLDFGGKALTTSVLSIGTGILSGIGTVFLFIPGKPGGQKENNQGGAILSLVIAGLGLILKILFSACGFLPFSALKPFFSELYEWMMYSQLPSFWAGLAIGWMLKYRKSTIF
;
A
#
# COMPACT_ATOMS: atom_id res chain seq x y z
N MET A 1 35.77 -19.31 -12.76
CA MET A 1 34.53 -18.81 -12.11
C MET A 1 34.95 -17.81 -11.03
N LYS A 2 34.71 -16.51 -11.24
CA LYS A 2 34.96 -15.50 -10.19
C LYS A 2 33.74 -15.43 -9.29
N ASP A 3 33.91 -15.78 -8.03
CA ASP A 3 32.91 -15.60 -6.98
C ASP A 3 32.45 -14.15 -6.96
N LYS A 4 31.23 -13.90 -7.46
CA LYS A 4 30.51 -12.67 -7.18
C LYS A 4 30.16 -12.71 -5.71
N LYS A 5 31.07 -12.24 -4.85
CA LYS A 5 30.75 -11.91 -3.46
C LYS A 5 29.54 -10.99 -3.50
N ASN A 6 28.44 -11.53 -2.99
CA ASN A 6 27.13 -10.90 -2.91
C ASN A 6 27.22 -9.80 -1.83
N TYR A 7 27.93 -8.70 -2.14
CA TYR A 7 27.98 -7.54 -1.27
C TYR A 7 26.59 -6.92 -1.29
N ILE A 8 25.79 -7.29 -0.30
CA ILE A 8 24.56 -6.59 0.04
C ILE A 8 24.96 -5.13 0.26
N ASN A 9 24.51 -4.26 -0.64
CA ASN A 9 24.80 -2.85 -0.56
C ASN A 9 24.18 -2.33 0.76
N LYS A 10 24.97 -1.66 1.60
CA LYS A 10 24.49 -1.06 2.86
C LYS A 10 23.23 -0.21 2.65
N LYS A 11 23.11 0.45 1.49
CA LYS A 11 21.91 1.21 1.09
C LYS A 11 20.68 0.31 0.90
N SER A 12 20.83 -0.86 0.29
CA SER A 12 19.73 -1.82 0.11
C SER A 12 19.28 -2.41 1.45
N LEU A 13 20.23 -2.71 2.35
CA LEU A 13 19.89 -3.16 3.71
C LEU A 13 19.12 -2.08 4.49
N PHE A 14 19.58 -0.84 4.45
CA PHE A 14 18.89 0.28 5.11
C PHE A 14 17.46 0.49 4.58
N LEU A 15 17.28 0.42 3.25
CA LEU A 15 15.98 0.62 2.62
C LEU A 15 15.04 -0.56 2.94
N PHE A 16 15.55 -1.78 3.01
CA PHE A 16 14.80 -2.96 3.46
C PHE A 16 14.29 -2.80 4.89
N VAL A 17 15.17 -2.41 5.81
CA VAL A 17 14.81 -2.17 7.22
C VAL A 17 13.76 -1.06 7.31
N THR A 18 13.91 0.03 6.55
CA THR A 18 12.94 1.13 6.51
C THR A 18 11.56 0.66 6.03
N VAL A 19 11.49 -0.09 4.92
CA VAL A 19 10.23 -0.64 4.38
C VAL A 19 9.56 -1.56 5.40
N PHE A 20 10.35 -2.41 6.07
CA PHE A 20 9.85 -3.31 7.10
C PHE A 20 9.22 -2.55 8.28
N PHE A 21 9.88 -1.51 8.79
CA PHE A 21 9.32 -0.66 9.86
C PHE A 21 8.07 0.09 9.42
N LEU A 22 8.03 0.61 8.19
CA LEU A 22 6.82 1.25 7.65
C LEU A 22 5.65 0.27 7.59
N GLN A 23 5.89 -0.99 7.24
CA GLN A 23 4.84 -2.02 7.22
C GLN A 23 4.34 -2.36 8.62
N ILE A 24 5.24 -2.46 9.61
CA ILE A 24 4.84 -2.64 11.01
C ILE A 24 3.98 -1.48 11.49
N LEU A 25 4.39 -0.24 11.22
CA LEU A 25 3.63 0.96 11.58
C LEU A 25 2.26 0.98 10.90
N SER A 26 2.21 0.61 9.61
CA SER A 26 0.98 0.55 8.85
C SER A 26 -0.03 -0.45 9.43
N VAL A 27 0.44 -1.64 9.82
CA VAL A 27 -0.37 -2.66 10.52
C VAL A 27 -0.82 -2.16 11.90
N HIS A 28 0.07 -1.50 12.65
CA HIS A 28 -0.25 -0.95 13.96
C HIS A 28 -1.40 0.08 13.88
N PHE A 29 -1.28 1.07 13.00
CA PHE A 29 -2.33 2.08 12.80
C PHE A 29 -3.62 1.47 12.25
N ASN A 30 -3.54 0.42 11.45
CA ASN A 30 -4.73 -0.29 10.98
C ASN A 30 -5.49 -0.95 12.11
N LYS A 31 -4.76 -1.64 13.00
CA LYS A 31 -5.35 -2.31 14.16
C LYS A 31 -6.01 -1.28 15.08
N GLN A 32 -5.37 -0.12 15.25
CA GLN A 32 -5.93 0.98 16.03
C GLN A 32 -7.20 1.56 15.38
N SER A 33 -7.20 1.79 14.07
CA SER A 33 -8.38 2.25 13.33
C SER A 33 -9.53 1.24 13.44
N ASN A 34 -9.25 -0.05 13.25
CA ASN A 34 -10.28 -1.10 13.37
C ASN A 34 -10.83 -1.20 14.79
N TYR A 35 -9.99 -1.03 15.81
CA TYR A 35 -10.47 -0.96 17.19
C TYR A 35 -11.45 0.21 17.37
N GLN A 36 -11.10 1.41 16.90
CA GLN A 36 -11.97 2.60 16.99
C GLN A 36 -13.30 2.40 16.25
N ILE A 37 -13.26 1.78 15.08
CA ILE A 37 -14.47 1.48 14.29
C ILE A 37 -15.35 0.46 15.00
N ASN A 38 -14.76 -0.57 15.61
CA ASN A 38 -15.49 -1.58 16.38
C ASN A 38 -16.08 -1.02 17.68
N THR A 39 -15.46 -0.01 18.29
CA THR A 39 -16.00 0.70 19.46
C THR A 39 -16.96 1.83 19.09
N LEU A 40 -17.30 1.98 17.80
CA LEU A 40 -18.14 3.06 17.25
C LEU A 40 -17.59 4.48 17.51
N ASP A 41 -16.28 4.60 17.78
CA ASP A 41 -15.57 5.87 17.89
C ASP A 41 -15.27 6.42 16.48
N PHE A 42 -16.33 6.84 15.78
CA PHE A 42 -16.21 7.47 14.46
C PHE A 42 -15.76 8.94 14.55
N GLY A 43 -15.29 9.48 13.43
CA GLY A 43 -14.93 10.89 13.30
C GLY A 43 -13.41 11.12 13.16
N GLY A 44 -12.94 12.27 13.60
CA GLY A 44 -11.57 12.75 13.28
C GLY A 44 -10.45 11.82 13.74
N LYS A 45 -10.61 11.13 14.88
CA LYS A 45 -9.60 10.20 15.41
C LYS A 45 -9.47 8.95 14.53
N ALA A 46 -10.58 8.30 14.19
CA ALA A 46 -10.60 7.12 13.29
C ALA A 46 -10.15 7.47 11.87
N LEU A 47 -10.53 8.66 11.39
CA LEU A 47 -10.04 9.17 10.11
C LEU A 47 -8.52 9.34 10.12
N THR A 48 -7.97 9.95 11.18
CA THR A 48 -6.52 10.20 11.29
C THR A 48 -5.72 8.90 11.33
N THR A 49 -6.15 7.92 12.12
CA THR A 49 -5.47 6.61 12.21
C THR A 49 -5.56 5.85 10.88
N SER A 50 -6.70 5.90 10.20
CA SER A 50 -6.86 5.35 8.85
C SER A 50 -5.93 6.02 7.83
N VAL A 51 -5.85 7.35 7.80
CA VAL A 51 -4.95 8.09 6.90
C VAL A 51 -3.48 7.76 7.18
N LEU A 52 -3.07 7.67 8.45
CA LEU A 52 -1.71 7.27 8.83
C LEU A 52 -1.38 5.83 8.39
N SER A 53 -2.31 4.89 8.57
CA SER A 53 -2.16 3.50 8.12
C SER A 53 -2.00 3.43 6.60
N ILE A 54 -2.83 4.17 5.86
CA ILE A 54 -2.78 4.24 4.40
C ILE A 54 -1.47 4.85 3.93
N GLY A 55 -1.06 5.99 4.49
CA GLY A 55 0.16 6.70 4.10
C GLY A 55 1.42 5.86 4.32
N THR A 56 1.53 5.20 5.48
CA THR A 56 2.64 4.29 5.78
C THR A 56 2.67 3.07 4.85
N GLY A 57 1.49 2.51 4.52
CA GLY A 57 1.36 1.42 3.56
C GLY A 57 1.82 1.82 2.15
N ILE A 58 1.40 2.99 1.65
CA ILE A 58 1.83 3.53 0.35
C ILE A 58 3.35 3.73 0.32
N LEU A 59 3.92 4.37 1.34
CA LEU A 59 5.37 4.62 1.40
C LEU A 59 6.17 3.31 1.40
N SER A 60 5.69 2.28 2.10
CA SER A 60 6.33 0.96 2.12
C SER A 60 6.29 0.28 0.73
N GLY A 61 5.17 0.37 0.02
CA GLY A 61 5.04 -0.14 -1.35
C GLY A 61 6.00 0.58 -2.31
N ILE A 62 6.06 1.91 -2.24
CA ILE A 62 7.01 2.68 -3.06
C ILE A 62 8.46 2.21 -2.79
N GLY A 63 8.84 2.09 -1.52
CA GLY A 63 10.18 1.62 -1.13
C GLY A 63 10.49 0.21 -1.63
N THR A 64 9.50 -0.69 -1.63
CA THR A 64 9.63 -2.06 -2.14
C THR A 64 10.00 -2.09 -3.62
N VAL A 65 9.40 -1.22 -4.44
CA VAL A 65 9.75 -1.11 -5.87
C VAL A 65 11.21 -0.71 -6.06
N PHE A 66 11.71 0.22 -5.24
CA PHE A 66 13.11 0.64 -5.31
C PHE A 66 14.10 -0.43 -4.82
N LEU A 67 13.67 -1.38 -3.98
CA LEU A 67 14.47 -2.54 -3.57
C LEU A 67 14.56 -3.61 -4.66
N PHE A 68 13.40 -4.02 -5.18
CA PHE A 68 13.28 -5.28 -5.90
C PHE A 68 13.25 -5.14 -7.42
N ILE A 69 12.90 -3.98 -7.95
CA ILE A 69 13.01 -3.78 -9.40
C ILE A 69 14.45 -3.32 -9.67
N PRO A 70 15.31 -4.12 -10.30
CA PRO A 70 16.64 -3.65 -10.72
C PRO A 70 16.48 -2.59 -11.83
N GLY A 71 17.31 -1.55 -11.81
CA GLY A 71 17.27 -0.45 -12.78
C GLY A 71 17.90 -0.78 -14.13
N LYS A 72 18.00 -2.06 -14.54
CA LYS A 72 18.70 -2.42 -15.77
C LYS A 72 17.88 -2.04 -17.01
N PRO A 73 18.35 -1.08 -17.83
CA PRO A 73 17.75 -0.77 -19.11
C PRO A 73 18.33 -1.75 -20.13
N GLY A 74 17.54 -2.74 -20.55
CA GLY A 74 17.96 -3.63 -21.62
C GLY A 74 17.24 -4.96 -21.59
N GLY A 75 16.14 -5.06 -22.32
CA GLY A 75 15.73 -6.36 -22.86
C GLY A 75 14.25 -6.61 -23.01
N GLN A 76 13.37 -6.13 -22.12
CA GLN A 76 11.93 -6.43 -22.25
C GLN A 76 11.09 -5.17 -22.19
N LYS A 77 10.65 -4.80 -23.40
CA LYS A 77 9.82 -3.65 -23.76
C LYS A 77 8.33 -3.99 -23.67
N GLU A 78 7.92 -4.85 -22.74
CA GLU A 78 6.48 -5.00 -22.48
C GLU A 78 6.07 -3.90 -21.51
N ASN A 79 5.55 -2.85 -22.12
CA ASN A 79 5.05 -1.63 -21.52
C ASN A 79 3.84 -1.93 -20.63
N ASN A 80 4.05 -2.51 -19.45
CA ASN A 80 2.99 -2.89 -18.51
C ASN A 80 2.44 -1.68 -17.72
N GLN A 81 2.48 -0.49 -18.34
CA GLN A 81 1.90 0.74 -17.79
C GLN A 81 0.39 0.59 -17.55
N GLY A 82 -0.31 -0.14 -18.44
CA GLY A 82 -1.73 -0.47 -18.27
C GLY A 82 -1.99 -1.22 -16.96
N GLY A 83 -1.15 -2.22 -16.63
CA GLY A 83 -1.26 -2.97 -15.38
C GLY A 83 -1.01 -2.11 -14.14
N ALA A 84 -0.03 -1.20 -14.19
CA ALA A 84 0.23 -0.27 -13.08
C ALA A 84 -0.92 0.71 -12.86
N ILE A 85 -1.51 1.25 -13.93
CA ILE A 85 -2.68 2.16 -13.85
C ILE A 85 -3.89 1.40 -13.32
N LEU A 86 -4.18 0.20 -13.84
CA LEU A 86 -5.29 -0.62 -13.36
C LEU A 86 -5.14 -0.96 -11.88
N SER A 87 -3.93 -1.36 -11.46
CA SER A 87 -3.61 -1.64 -10.06
C SER A 87 -3.83 -0.39 -9.19
N LEU A 88 -3.42 0.79 -9.66
CA LEU A 88 -3.64 2.05 -8.96
C LEU A 88 -5.12 2.38 -8.82
N VAL A 89 -5.93 2.15 -9.86
CA VAL A 89 -7.38 2.39 -9.83
C VAL A 89 -8.05 1.45 -8.82
N ILE A 90 -7.75 0.14 -8.87
CA ILE A 90 -8.31 -0.85 -7.94
C ILE A 90 -7.91 -0.53 -6.50
N ALA A 91 -6.63 -0.24 -6.27
CA ALA A 91 -6.12 0.14 -4.96
C ALA A 91 -6.75 1.45 -4.47
N GLY A 92 -6.87 2.45 -5.34
CA GLY A 92 -7.50 3.74 -5.07
C GLY A 92 -8.96 3.61 -4.66
N LEU A 93 -9.74 2.77 -5.36
CA LEU A 93 -11.11 2.46 -4.97
C LEU A 93 -11.18 1.84 -3.56
N GLY A 94 -10.30 0.88 -3.26
CA GLY A 94 -10.22 0.28 -1.92
C GLY A 94 -9.85 1.30 -0.83
N LEU A 95 -8.96 2.25 -1.12
CA LEU A 95 -8.58 3.31 -0.19
C LEU A 95 -9.73 4.31 0.05
N ILE A 96 -10.41 4.73 -1.01
CA ILE A 96 -11.58 5.62 -0.91
C ILE A 96 -12.67 4.97 -0.07
N LEU A 97 -12.99 3.70 -0.35
CA LEU A 97 -13.97 2.95 0.43
C LEU A 97 -13.56 2.82 1.89
N LYS A 98 -12.28 2.55 2.18
CA LYS A 98 -11.76 2.47 3.55
C LYS A 98 -11.89 3.79 4.30
N ILE A 99 -11.60 4.92 3.65
CA ILE A 99 -11.77 6.26 4.23
C ILE A 99 -13.26 6.53 4.48
N LEU A 100 -14.13 6.25 3.50
CA LEU A 100 -15.58 6.44 3.62
C LEU A 100 -16.15 5.61 4.79
N PHE A 101 -15.75 4.35 4.93
CA PHE A 101 -16.21 3.53 6.06
C PHE A 101 -15.67 4.00 7.41
N SER A 102 -14.42 4.47 7.45
CA SER A 102 -13.83 5.05 8.66
C SER A 102 -14.50 6.36 9.07
N ALA A 103 -14.86 7.19 8.09
CA ALA A 103 -15.46 8.51 8.32
C ALA A 103 -16.96 8.45 8.64
N CYS A 104 -17.71 7.64 7.89
CA CYS A 104 -19.17 7.63 7.93
C CYS A 104 -19.76 6.53 8.81
N GLY A 105 -18.98 5.51 9.20
CA GLY A 105 -19.49 4.39 10.02
C GLY A 105 -20.67 3.65 9.39
N PHE A 106 -20.78 3.69 8.05
CA PHE A 106 -22.04 3.45 7.33
C PHE A 106 -22.42 1.95 7.22
N LEU A 107 -21.47 1.03 7.33
CA LEU A 107 -21.69 -0.41 7.12
C LEU A 107 -22.16 -1.24 8.32
N PRO A 108 -21.78 -1.00 9.60
CA PRO A 108 -22.29 -1.81 10.71
C PRO A 108 -23.82 -1.85 10.79
N PHE A 109 -24.52 -0.86 10.23
CA PHE A 109 -25.96 -0.68 10.29
C PHE A 109 -26.69 -0.80 8.93
N SER A 110 -26.01 -1.14 7.82
CA SER A 110 -26.64 -1.20 6.50
C SER A 110 -27.30 -2.55 6.22
N ALA A 111 -28.46 -2.55 5.55
CA ALA A 111 -29.13 -3.76 5.05
C ALA A 111 -28.29 -4.56 4.04
N LEU A 112 -27.25 -3.93 3.47
CA LEU A 112 -26.29 -4.54 2.56
C LEU A 112 -25.17 -5.33 3.28
N LYS A 113 -25.15 -5.32 4.62
CA LYS A 113 -24.17 -6.04 5.45
C LYS A 113 -23.89 -7.49 5.03
N PRO A 114 -24.87 -8.37 4.76
CA PRO A 114 -24.56 -9.77 4.43
C PRO A 114 -23.72 -9.90 3.14
N PHE A 115 -23.97 -9.07 2.12
CA PHE A 115 -23.27 -9.15 0.84
C PHE A 115 -21.89 -8.47 0.87
N PHE A 116 -21.73 -7.43 1.68
CA PHE A 116 -20.47 -6.68 1.75
C PHE A 116 -19.64 -6.98 3.00
N SER A 117 -20.09 -7.84 3.91
CA SER A 117 -19.38 -8.14 5.17
C SER A 117 -17.97 -8.68 4.93
N GLU A 118 -17.81 -9.66 4.05
CA GLU A 118 -16.49 -10.23 3.73
C GLU A 118 -15.59 -9.23 3.02
N LEU A 119 -16.13 -8.47 2.05
CA LEU A 119 -15.37 -7.44 1.35
C LEU A 119 -14.96 -6.31 2.31
N TYR A 120 -15.85 -5.93 3.22
CA TYR A 120 -15.61 -4.95 4.26
C TYR A 120 -14.53 -5.43 5.22
N GLU A 121 -14.65 -6.64 5.75
CA GLU A 121 -13.64 -7.21 6.63
C GLU A 121 -12.29 -7.29 5.92
N TRP A 122 -12.27 -7.84 4.71
CA TRP A 122 -11.05 -7.89 3.92
C TRP A 122 -10.44 -6.49 3.76
N MET A 123 -11.22 -5.48 3.38
CA MET A 123 -10.70 -4.15 3.12
C MET A 123 -10.27 -3.38 4.38
N MET A 124 -11.02 -3.53 5.48
CA MET A 124 -10.72 -2.86 6.76
C MET A 124 -9.54 -3.52 7.46
N TYR A 125 -9.46 -4.85 7.46
CA TYR A 125 -8.37 -5.59 8.12
C TYR A 125 -7.12 -5.75 7.26
N SER A 126 -7.22 -5.58 5.93
CA SER A 126 -6.08 -5.69 5.03
C SER A 126 -5.29 -4.38 4.85
N GLN A 127 -3.98 -4.53 4.68
CA GLN A 127 -3.06 -3.49 4.19
C GLN A 127 -2.72 -3.63 2.70
N LEU A 128 -3.31 -4.62 2.02
CA LEU A 128 -3.04 -4.85 0.61
C LEU A 128 -3.40 -3.64 -0.27
N PRO A 129 -4.54 -2.93 -0.08
CA PRO A 129 -4.87 -1.78 -0.93
C PRO A 129 -3.84 -0.65 -0.83
N SER A 130 -3.43 -0.27 0.39
CA SER A 130 -2.43 0.79 0.62
C SER A 130 -1.05 0.40 0.08
N PHE A 131 -0.63 -0.84 0.34
CA PHE A 131 0.63 -1.36 -0.16
C PHE A 131 0.68 -1.44 -1.69
N TRP A 132 -0.37 -1.94 -2.34
CA TRP A 132 -0.47 -2.02 -3.80
C TRP A 132 -0.51 -0.65 -4.47
N ALA A 133 -1.23 0.32 -3.90
CA ALA A 133 -1.17 1.70 -4.37
C ALA A 133 0.29 2.21 -4.35
N GLY A 134 1.03 1.92 -3.28
CA GLY A 134 2.45 2.22 -3.16
C GLY A 134 3.31 1.56 -4.24
N LEU A 135 3.11 0.26 -4.51
CA LEU A 135 3.82 -0.43 -5.58
C LEU A 135 3.54 0.19 -6.95
N ALA A 136 2.28 0.46 -7.27
CA ALA A 136 1.89 1.07 -8.54
C ALA A 136 2.55 2.45 -8.73
N ILE A 137 2.51 3.30 -7.70
CA ILE A 137 3.17 4.61 -7.70
C ILE A 137 4.68 4.47 -7.88
N GLY A 138 5.31 3.59 -7.11
CA GLY A 138 6.75 3.34 -7.19
C GLY A 138 7.18 2.89 -8.58
N TRP A 139 6.39 2.02 -9.21
CA TRP A 139 6.62 1.54 -10.57
C TRP A 139 6.54 2.68 -11.59
N MET A 140 5.50 3.50 -11.52
CA MET A 140 5.33 4.68 -12.40
C MET A 140 6.48 5.67 -12.25
N LEU A 141 6.89 6.00 -11.01
CA LEU A 141 8.00 6.90 -10.72
C LEU A 141 9.32 6.40 -11.29
N LYS A 142 9.56 5.09 -11.17
CA LYS A 142 10.77 4.47 -11.69
C LYS A 142 10.78 4.45 -13.21
N TYR A 143 9.65 4.17 -13.85
CA TYR A 143 9.54 4.14 -15.32
C TYR A 143 9.79 5.53 -15.92
N ARG A 144 9.25 6.60 -15.32
CA ARG A 144 9.47 7.99 -15.76
C ARG A 144 10.95 8.36 -15.81
N LYS A 145 11.76 7.90 -14.85
CA LYS A 145 13.21 8.16 -14.84
C LYS A 145 13.95 7.47 -16.00
N SER A 146 13.42 6.38 -16.54
CA SER A 146 14.04 5.64 -17.64
C SER A 146 13.77 6.24 -19.02
N THR A 147 12.81 7.17 -19.15
CA THR A 147 12.45 7.79 -20.44
C THR A 147 13.18 9.12 -20.69
N ILE A 148 13.83 9.67 -19.66
CA ILE A 148 14.48 11.00 -19.70
C ILE A 148 15.98 10.90 -19.99
N PHE A 149 16.57 9.69 -19.96
CA PHE A 149 17.97 9.40 -20.27
C PHE A 149 18.05 8.40 -21.43
#